data_AF-A0AAW3UTF4-F1
#
_entry.id   AF-A0AAW3UTF4-F1
#
_cell.length_a   1.000
_cell.length_b   1.000
_cell.length_c   1.000
_cell.angle_alpha   90.00
_cell.angle_beta   90.00
_cell.angle_gamma   90.00
#
_symmetry.space_group_name_H-M   'P 1'
#
loop_
_entity.id
_entity.type
_entity.pdbx_description
1 polymer ?
#
loop_
_entity_poly.entity_id
_entity_poly.type
_entity_poly.pdbx_seq_one_letter_code
_entity_poly.pdbx_strand_id
1 'polypeptide(L)'
;MSDQYRIVATDHRGWGDSEAPADGYRIADLAADAEGVIEALGLQRYVLVGHSMGGKVAQLVASRRPRGLEGLVLVAPSPPSPMLLPDEQRATLTGAYQSRESVEFVIDHVLTGKSLDAALREQVIEDSLKGAPQAKAAWPNVAMREDISAAVASIDAPTIVITGELDQVDRVATLQAELMPRIPHAAMHILPGIGHLSPLEAPIEVARVIARFVAAIENKSAVCSTPEQVPIAFDAALNAGDLDSLLGMFSNKATMRMTDGKVAQESPADLRNGLARLLTLRPRLHNEVRRVLTSSNIALVLLDWTLNVTLPDGKEHEEHGTATQVMEKGLDGGWRLLISNPLGLN
;
A
#
# COMPACT_ATOMS: atom_id res chain seq x y z
N MET A 1 5.73 -13.69 5.01
CA MET A 1 4.52 -13.51 4.17
C MET A 1 4.03 -14.84 3.61
N SER A 2 4.91 -15.76 3.19
CA SER A 2 4.57 -17.12 2.72
C SER A 2 3.71 -17.93 3.68
N ASP A 3 3.86 -17.69 4.99
CA ASP A 3 3.14 -18.45 6.02
C ASP A 3 1.65 -18.07 6.11
N GLN A 4 1.25 -16.98 5.44
CA GLN A 4 -0.12 -16.45 5.44
C GLN A 4 -0.71 -16.32 4.03
N TYR A 5 0.14 -16.13 3.02
CA TYR A 5 -0.27 -15.89 1.64
C TYR A 5 0.43 -16.82 0.67
N ARG A 6 -0.31 -17.31 -0.33
CA ARG A 6 0.28 -17.94 -1.51
C ARG A 6 0.96 -16.87 -2.35
N ILE A 7 2.28 -16.96 -2.49
CA ILE A 7 3.08 -16.05 -3.32
C ILE A 7 3.35 -16.73 -4.66
N VAL A 8 3.08 -16.00 -5.75
CA VAL A 8 3.40 -16.42 -7.12
C VAL A 8 4.35 -15.37 -7.69
N ALA A 9 5.54 -15.79 -8.07
CA ALA A 9 6.51 -14.98 -8.80
C ALA A 9 6.71 -15.60 -10.18
N THR A 10 6.74 -14.76 -11.20
CA THR A 10 6.85 -15.17 -12.61
C THR A 10 8.04 -14.49 -13.24
N ASP A 11 8.76 -15.22 -14.07
CA ASP A 11 9.71 -14.61 -14.98
C ASP A 11 8.94 -14.01 -16.16
N HIS A 12 9.30 -12.79 -16.57
CA HIS A 12 8.78 -12.22 -17.80
C HIS A 12 9.41 -12.93 -19.01
N ARG A 13 8.70 -12.99 -20.14
CA ARG A 13 9.27 -13.46 -21.42
C ARG A 13 10.67 -12.88 -21.64
N GLY A 14 11.62 -13.73 -22.03
CA GLY A 14 13.03 -13.39 -22.24
C GLY A 14 13.85 -13.09 -20.99
N TRP A 15 13.31 -13.31 -19.79
CA TRP A 15 14.01 -13.25 -18.51
C TRP A 15 13.88 -14.58 -17.77
N GLY A 16 14.83 -14.87 -16.87
CA GLY A 16 14.84 -16.09 -16.07
C GLY A 16 14.70 -17.36 -16.92
N ASP A 17 13.77 -18.24 -16.53
CA ASP A 17 13.49 -19.50 -17.20
C ASP A 17 12.35 -19.41 -18.24
N SER A 18 11.79 -18.21 -18.47
CA SER A 18 10.72 -18.03 -19.46
C SER A 18 11.23 -18.00 -20.89
N GLU A 19 10.38 -18.43 -21.82
CA GLU A 19 10.69 -18.40 -23.25
C GLU A 19 11.08 -17.00 -23.74
N ALA A 20 11.98 -16.96 -24.71
CA ALA A 20 12.52 -15.74 -25.29
C ALA A 20 12.13 -15.62 -26.78
N PRO A 21 10.86 -15.32 -27.09
CA PRO A 21 10.41 -15.16 -28.47
C PRO A 21 11.19 -14.03 -29.18
N ALA A 22 11.16 -14.02 -30.52
CA ALA A 22 11.88 -13.00 -31.29
C ALA A 22 11.25 -11.59 -31.14
N ASP A 23 9.96 -11.51 -30.82
CA ASP A 23 9.17 -10.29 -30.71
C ASP A 23 8.12 -10.36 -29.59
N GLY A 24 7.26 -9.33 -29.51
CA GLY A 24 6.18 -9.26 -28.52
C GLY A 24 6.64 -8.78 -27.13
N TYR A 25 7.41 -7.70 -27.05
CA TYR A 25 7.93 -7.15 -25.78
C TYR A 25 7.33 -5.79 -25.42
N ARG A 26 6.15 -5.44 -25.95
CA ARG A 26 5.44 -4.23 -25.53
C ARG A 26 4.85 -4.42 -24.13
N ILE A 27 4.54 -3.34 -23.44
CA ILE A 27 3.83 -3.38 -22.15
C ILE A 27 2.53 -4.18 -22.27
N ALA A 28 1.81 -4.06 -23.40
CA ALA A 28 0.59 -4.83 -23.64
C ALA A 28 0.81 -6.34 -23.75
N ASP A 29 1.95 -6.76 -24.32
CA ASP A 29 2.30 -8.17 -24.48
C ASP A 29 2.72 -8.76 -23.11
N LEU A 30 3.53 -8.03 -22.34
CA LEU A 30 3.92 -8.41 -20.97
C LEU A 30 2.72 -8.45 -20.00
N ALA A 31 1.76 -7.54 -20.17
CA ALA A 31 0.52 -7.53 -19.40
C ALA A 31 -0.37 -8.74 -19.74
N ALA A 32 -0.45 -9.11 -21.02
CA ALA A 32 -1.20 -10.29 -21.45
C ALA A 32 -0.61 -11.58 -20.87
N ASP A 33 0.72 -11.69 -20.75
CA ASP A 33 1.34 -12.84 -20.08
C ASP A 33 0.96 -12.93 -18.61
N ALA A 34 1.03 -11.81 -17.89
CA ALA A 34 0.66 -11.77 -16.48
C ALA A 34 -0.81 -12.15 -16.28
N GLU A 35 -1.71 -11.64 -17.14
CA GLU A 35 -3.13 -12.01 -17.17
C GLU A 35 -3.32 -13.51 -17.48
N GLY A 36 -2.57 -14.06 -18.44
CA GLY A 36 -2.58 -15.48 -18.78
C GLY A 36 -2.14 -16.38 -17.62
N VAL A 37 -1.13 -15.97 -16.84
CA VAL A 37 -0.72 -16.70 -15.63
C VAL A 37 -1.81 -16.63 -14.55
N ILE A 38 -2.42 -15.47 -14.34
CA ILE A 38 -3.54 -15.29 -13.39
C ILE A 38 -4.70 -16.24 -13.75
N GLU A 39 -5.06 -16.32 -15.03
CA GLU A 39 -6.10 -17.21 -15.54
C GLU A 39 -5.72 -18.69 -15.40
N ALA A 40 -4.52 -19.07 -15.83
CA ALA A 40 -4.05 -20.46 -15.78
C ALA A 40 -3.96 -21.01 -14.36
N LEU A 41 -3.61 -20.18 -13.38
CA LEU A 41 -3.58 -20.55 -11.98
C LEU A 41 -4.96 -20.44 -11.30
N GLY A 42 -5.97 -19.94 -12.00
CA GLY A 42 -7.33 -19.80 -11.51
C GLY A 42 -7.46 -18.84 -10.33
N LEU A 43 -6.64 -17.79 -10.26
CA LEU A 43 -6.61 -16.88 -9.11
C LEU A 43 -7.91 -16.05 -9.03
N GLN A 44 -8.70 -16.26 -7.98
CA GLN A 44 -10.01 -15.63 -7.82
C GLN A 44 -9.97 -14.32 -7.02
N ARG A 45 -9.00 -14.18 -6.12
CA ARG A 45 -8.73 -12.98 -5.31
C ARG A 45 -7.22 -12.86 -5.16
N TYR A 46 -6.65 -11.73 -5.57
CA TYR A 46 -5.20 -11.54 -5.55
C TYR A 46 -4.83 -10.06 -5.41
N VAL A 47 -3.63 -9.83 -4.90
CA VAL A 47 -2.95 -8.54 -4.95
C VAL A 47 -1.85 -8.65 -6.00
N LEU A 48 -1.82 -7.70 -6.94
CA LEU A 48 -0.80 -7.66 -7.97
C LEU A 48 0.35 -6.76 -7.50
N VAL A 49 1.59 -7.26 -7.60
CA VAL A 49 2.80 -6.54 -7.22
C VAL A 49 3.68 -6.39 -8.46
N GLY A 50 4.11 -5.17 -8.76
CA GLY A 50 5.02 -4.89 -9.88
C GLY A 50 6.17 -3.99 -9.47
N HIS A 51 7.40 -4.33 -9.87
CA HIS A 51 8.61 -3.53 -9.64
C HIS A 51 9.15 -2.93 -10.94
N SER A 52 9.49 -1.64 -10.97
CA SER A 52 10.12 -0.97 -12.13
C SER A 52 9.34 -1.20 -13.44
N MET A 53 9.93 -1.82 -14.46
CA MET A 53 9.23 -2.30 -15.67
C MET A 53 7.97 -3.10 -15.33
N GLY A 54 8.07 -4.07 -14.42
CA GLY A 54 6.93 -4.86 -13.95
C GLY A 54 5.86 -4.00 -13.25
N GLY A 55 6.25 -2.85 -12.69
CA GLY A 55 5.34 -1.83 -12.17
C GLY A 55 4.52 -1.15 -13.28
N LYS A 56 5.13 -0.86 -14.44
CA LYS A 56 4.40 -0.32 -15.62
C LYS A 56 3.48 -1.37 -16.25
N VAL A 57 3.91 -2.64 -16.25
CA VAL A 57 3.05 -3.77 -16.64
C VAL A 57 1.86 -3.90 -15.68
N ALA A 58 2.09 -3.90 -14.37
CA ALA A 58 1.04 -4.02 -13.36
C ALA A 58 0.03 -2.86 -13.41
N GLN A 59 0.49 -1.64 -13.72
CA GLN A 59 -0.40 -0.50 -14.00
C GLN A 59 -1.35 -0.79 -15.16
N LEU A 60 -0.84 -1.30 -16.29
CA LEU A 60 -1.67 -1.62 -17.45
C LEU A 60 -2.66 -2.76 -17.14
N VAL A 61 -2.20 -3.84 -16.49
CA VAL A 61 -3.07 -4.93 -16.05
C VAL A 61 -4.19 -4.40 -15.16
N ALA A 62 -3.87 -3.61 -14.12
CA ALA A 62 -4.87 -3.07 -13.21
C ALA A 62 -5.86 -2.12 -13.90
N SER A 63 -5.42 -1.35 -14.90
CA SER A 63 -6.29 -0.43 -15.65
C SER A 63 -7.39 -1.14 -16.45
N ARG A 64 -7.17 -2.43 -16.79
CA ARG A 64 -8.15 -3.28 -17.47
C ARG A 64 -9.20 -3.87 -16.53
N ARG A 65 -9.09 -3.59 -15.22
CA ARG A 65 -10.01 -4.06 -14.16
C ARG A 65 -10.22 -5.58 -14.17
N PRO A 66 -9.15 -6.38 -14.16
CA PRO A 66 -9.27 -7.83 -14.20
C PRO A 66 -10.02 -8.32 -12.96
N ARG A 67 -10.87 -9.33 -13.16
CA ARG A 67 -11.67 -9.91 -12.08
C ARG A 67 -10.74 -10.46 -11.01
N GLY A 68 -11.09 -10.22 -9.74
CA GLY A 68 -10.35 -10.75 -8.59
C GLY A 68 -9.17 -9.88 -8.12
N LEU A 69 -8.83 -8.79 -8.82
CA LEU A 69 -7.83 -7.85 -8.34
C LEU A 69 -8.34 -7.07 -7.12
N GLU A 70 -7.77 -7.35 -5.95
CA GLU A 70 -8.18 -6.78 -4.66
C GLU A 70 -7.34 -5.57 -4.23
N GLY A 71 -6.13 -5.47 -4.78
CA GLY A 71 -5.22 -4.36 -4.57
C GLY A 71 -3.99 -4.41 -5.48
N LEU A 72 -3.35 -3.26 -5.63
CA LEU A 72 -2.17 -3.05 -6.48
C LEU A 72 -1.02 -2.50 -5.64
N VAL A 73 0.14 -3.14 -5.72
CA VAL A 73 1.39 -2.67 -5.11
C VAL A 73 2.36 -2.33 -6.23
N LEU A 74 2.75 -1.06 -6.30
CA LEU A 74 3.72 -0.55 -7.26
C LEU A 74 5.02 -0.24 -6.53
N VAL A 75 6.07 -1.02 -6.75
CA VAL A 75 7.37 -0.84 -6.12
C VAL A 75 8.30 -0.16 -7.12
N ALA A 76 8.84 1.02 -6.80
CA ALA A 76 9.65 1.86 -7.69
C ALA A 76 9.21 1.75 -9.17
N PRO A 77 7.92 1.95 -9.49
CA PRO A 77 7.37 1.62 -10.80
C PRO A 77 7.88 2.59 -11.87
N SER A 78 8.14 2.09 -13.07
CA SER A 78 8.35 2.99 -14.20
C SER A 78 7.06 3.80 -14.48
N PRO A 79 7.15 5.11 -14.76
CA PRO A 79 5.99 5.97 -14.92
C PRO A 79 5.13 5.57 -16.12
N PRO A 80 3.83 5.90 -16.08
CA PRO A 80 2.90 5.57 -17.13
C PRO A 80 3.13 6.35 -18.42
N SER A 81 3.61 7.59 -18.32
CA SER A 81 3.99 8.38 -19.49
C SER A 81 5.27 7.84 -20.14
N PRO A 82 5.51 8.14 -21.42
CA PRO A 82 6.75 7.78 -22.10
C PRO A 82 7.97 8.41 -21.42
N MET A 83 9.00 7.60 -21.18
CA MET A 83 10.33 8.15 -20.87
C MET A 83 11.11 8.29 -22.17
N LEU A 84 11.21 9.53 -22.64
CA LEU A 84 11.94 9.87 -23.86
C LEU A 84 13.36 10.28 -23.51
N LEU A 85 14.29 9.33 -23.66
CA LEU A 85 15.73 9.59 -23.50
C LEU A 85 16.37 9.92 -24.86
N PRO A 86 17.41 10.76 -24.89
CA PRO A 86 18.30 10.90 -26.04
C PRO A 86 18.86 9.55 -26.48
N ASP A 87 19.13 9.40 -27.79
CA ASP A 87 19.58 8.14 -28.37
C ASP A 87 20.86 7.59 -27.73
N GLU A 88 21.79 8.47 -27.35
CA GLU A 88 23.02 8.09 -26.64
C GLU A 88 22.73 7.46 -25.27
N GLN A 89 21.86 8.08 -24.46
CA GLN A 89 21.48 7.54 -23.15
C GLN A 89 20.72 6.22 -23.28
N ARG A 90 19.89 6.08 -24.32
CA ARG A 90 19.17 4.84 -24.65
C ARG A 90 20.12 3.71 -25.07
N ALA A 91 21.14 4.04 -25.87
CA ALA A 91 22.20 3.09 -26.23
C ALA A 91 22.97 2.63 -24.99
N THR A 92 23.27 3.54 -24.06
CA THR A 92 23.88 3.21 -22.76
C THR A 92 22.99 2.25 -21.95
N LEU A 93 21.69 2.49 -21.85
CA LEU A 93 20.76 1.56 -21.16
C LEU A 93 20.71 0.18 -21.82
N THR A 94 20.76 0.13 -23.15
CA THR A 94 20.81 -1.15 -23.89
C THR A 94 22.11 -1.93 -23.58
N GLY A 95 23.21 -1.20 -23.36
CA GLY A 95 24.53 -1.74 -23.00
C GLY A 95 24.69 -2.09 -21.51
N ALA A 96 23.84 -1.56 -20.63
CA ALA A 96 24.00 -1.64 -19.17
C ALA A 96 24.10 -3.07 -18.62
N TYR A 97 23.48 -4.04 -19.30
CA TYR A 97 23.39 -5.44 -18.87
C TYR A 97 24.10 -6.43 -19.80
N GLN A 98 25.14 -5.98 -20.51
CA GLN A 98 25.88 -6.78 -21.49
C GLN A 98 27.16 -7.43 -20.95
N SER A 99 27.77 -6.85 -19.91
CA SER A 99 28.97 -7.40 -19.28
C SER A 99 28.89 -7.32 -17.76
N ARG A 100 29.66 -8.14 -17.05
CA ARG A 100 29.75 -8.06 -15.59
C ARG A 100 30.12 -6.65 -15.13
N GLU A 101 31.14 -6.06 -15.75
CA GLU A 101 31.62 -4.71 -15.41
C GLU A 101 30.53 -3.66 -15.59
N SER A 102 29.74 -3.73 -16.67
CA SER A 102 28.63 -2.80 -16.87
C SER A 102 27.56 -2.98 -15.80
N VAL A 103 27.19 -4.22 -15.47
CA VAL A 103 26.17 -4.51 -14.44
C VAL A 103 26.64 -4.03 -13.07
N GLU A 104 27.88 -4.32 -12.68
CA GLU A 104 28.48 -3.86 -11.42
C GLU A 104 28.46 -2.34 -11.32
N PHE A 105 28.85 -1.64 -12.39
CA PHE A 105 28.80 -0.19 -12.45
C PHE A 105 27.38 0.34 -12.21
N VAL A 106 26.37 -0.23 -12.87
CA VAL A 106 24.98 0.25 -12.78
C VAL A 106 24.40 -0.05 -11.38
N ILE A 107 24.73 -1.21 -10.78
CA ILE A 107 24.35 -1.52 -9.39
C ILE A 107 24.89 -0.45 -8.42
N ASP A 108 26.19 -0.15 -8.51
CA ASP A 108 26.88 0.70 -7.53
C ASP A 108 26.59 2.19 -7.66
N HIS A 109 26.27 2.66 -8.88
CA HIS A 109 26.19 4.09 -9.15
C HIS A 109 24.80 4.56 -9.56
N VAL A 110 23.87 3.65 -9.88
CA VAL A 110 22.55 4.01 -10.42
C VAL A 110 21.41 3.36 -9.65
N LEU A 111 21.49 2.04 -9.42
CA LEU A 111 20.34 1.27 -8.94
C LEU A 111 20.20 1.22 -7.42
N THR A 112 21.29 1.38 -6.67
CA THR A 112 21.27 1.21 -5.21
C THR A 112 21.58 2.50 -4.47
N GLY A 113 20.85 2.75 -3.38
CA GLY A 113 21.19 3.74 -2.36
C GLY A 113 21.97 3.11 -1.20
N LYS A 114 21.82 1.79 -1.02
CA LYS A 114 22.52 0.97 -0.04
C LYS A 114 23.13 -0.27 -0.70
N SER A 115 24.37 -0.59 -0.35
CA SER A 115 25.05 -1.79 -0.87
C SER A 115 24.30 -3.07 -0.54
N LEU A 116 24.21 -3.96 -1.54
CA LEU A 116 23.68 -5.31 -1.40
C LEU A 116 24.70 -6.22 -0.71
N ASP A 117 24.22 -7.29 -0.06
CA ASP A 117 25.12 -8.35 0.39
C ASP A 117 25.78 -9.04 -0.82
N ALA A 118 26.94 -9.66 -0.60
CA ALA A 118 27.76 -10.18 -1.68
C ALA A 118 27.07 -11.29 -2.49
N ALA A 119 26.28 -12.15 -1.84
CA ALA A 119 25.58 -13.23 -2.50
C ALA A 119 24.43 -12.70 -3.37
N LEU A 120 23.66 -11.76 -2.84
CA LEU A 120 22.57 -11.11 -3.56
C LEU A 120 23.08 -10.26 -4.72
N ARG A 121 24.19 -9.54 -4.51
CA ARG A 121 24.87 -8.82 -5.58
C ARG A 121 25.25 -9.76 -6.72
N GLU A 122 25.88 -10.88 -6.40
CA GLU A 122 26.31 -11.86 -7.40
C GLU A 122 25.11 -12.44 -8.17
N GLN A 123 24.02 -12.75 -7.46
CA GLN A 123 22.78 -13.18 -8.08
C GLN A 123 22.24 -12.13 -9.07
N VAL A 124 22.18 -10.85 -8.69
CA VAL A 124 21.73 -9.76 -9.58
C VAL A 124 22.60 -9.69 -10.83
N ILE A 125 23.91 -9.89 -10.71
CA ILE A 125 24.84 -9.90 -11.84
C ILE A 125 24.53 -11.07 -12.77
N GLU A 126 24.38 -12.29 -12.22
CA GLU A 126 24.05 -13.46 -13.02
C GLU A 126 22.72 -13.32 -13.74
N ASP A 127 21.66 -12.91 -13.03
CA ASP A 127 20.31 -12.78 -13.58
C ASP A 127 20.28 -11.70 -14.67
N SER A 128 20.98 -10.59 -14.45
CA SER A 128 21.14 -9.54 -15.47
C SER A 128 21.84 -10.06 -16.71
N LEU A 129 22.87 -10.90 -16.58
CA LEU A 129 23.62 -11.44 -17.72
C LEU A 129 22.82 -12.51 -18.48
N LYS A 130 22.04 -13.35 -17.79
CA LYS A 130 21.20 -14.42 -18.38
C LYS A 130 20.05 -13.90 -19.25
N GLY A 131 19.55 -12.69 -19.00
CA GLY A 131 18.44 -12.11 -19.77
C GLY A 131 18.68 -12.11 -21.28
N ALA A 132 17.66 -12.45 -22.06
CA ALA A 132 17.74 -12.58 -23.50
C ALA A 132 18.06 -11.22 -24.17
N PRO A 133 18.91 -11.18 -25.22
CA PRO A 133 19.31 -9.94 -25.89
C PRO A 133 18.12 -9.09 -26.37
N GLN A 134 17.09 -9.71 -26.94
CA GLN A 134 15.89 -9.02 -27.41
C GLN A 134 15.07 -8.42 -26.26
N ALA A 135 14.99 -9.08 -25.09
CA ALA A 135 14.28 -8.55 -23.94
C ALA A 135 15.00 -7.34 -23.33
N LYS A 136 16.33 -7.45 -23.18
CA LYS A 136 17.21 -6.35 -22.75
C LYS A 136 17.09 -5.13 -23.65
N ALA A 137 17.07 -5.35 -24.97
CA ALA A 137 16.91 -4.28 -25.94
C ALA A 137 15.49 -3.71 -25.98
N ALA A 138 14.46 -4.54 -25.78
CA ALA A 138 13.07 -4.11 -25.92
C ALA A 138 12.65 -3.08 -24.87
N TRP A 139 13.15 -3.15 -23.64
CA TRP A 139 12.80 -2.18 -22.61
C TRP A 139 13.13 -0.73 -23.03
N PRO A 140 14.41 -0.34 -23.23
CA PRO A 140 14.76 1.03 -23.57
C PRO A 140 14.30 1.46 -24.98
N ASN A 141 14.07 0.50 -25.89
CA ASN A 141 13.75 0.80 -27.30
C ASN A 141 12.25 0.80 -27.60
N VAL A 142 11.43 0.11 -26.80
CA VAL A 142 10.00 -0.07 -27.04
C VAL A 142 9.22 0.29 -25.77
N ALA A 143 9.23 -0.59 -24.77
CA ALA A 143 8.27 -0.56 -23.65
C ALA A 143 8.38 0.69 -22.77
N MET A 144 9.60 1.18 -22.52
CA MET A 144 9.83 2.42 -21.76
C MET A 144 9.20 3.66 -22.43
N ARG A 145 9.08 3.64 -23.76
CA ARG A 145 8.57 4.76 -24.58
C ARG A 145 7.05 4.70 -24.80
N GLU A 146 6.39 3.65 -24.36
CA GLU A 146 4.94 3.52 -24.50
C GLU A 146 4.21 4.41 -23.50
N ASP A 147 3.11 5.02 -23.95
CA ASP A 147 2.23 5.83 -23.13
C ASP A 147 1.04 4.98 -22.66
N ILE A 148 0.94 4.76 -21.35
CA ILE A 148 -0.22 4.14 -20.72
C ILE A 148 -0.96 5.12 -19.79
N SER A 149 -0.60 6.40 -19.81
CA SER A 149 -1.10 7.42 -18.88
C SER A 149 -2.62 7.59 -18.91
N ALA A 150 -3.23 7.48 -20.10
CA ALA A 150 -4.68 7.50 -20.25
C ALA A 150 -5.37 6.27 -19.63
N ALA A 151 -4.74 5.10 -19.73
CA ALA A 151 -5.28 3.86 -19.17
C ALA A 151 -5.21 3.87 -17.64
N VAL A 152 -4.10 4.35 -17.06
CA VAL A 152 -3.88 4.37 -15.61
C VAL A 152 -4.97 5.10 -14.81
N ALA A 153 -5.64 6.09 -15.42
CA ALA A 153 -6.78 6.77 -14.81
C ALA A 153 -8.00 5.85 -14.54
N SER A 154 -8.03 4.64 -15.11
CA SER A 154 -9.09 3.64 -14.91
C SER A 154 -8.78 2.62 -13.80
N ILE A 155 -7.64 2.75 -13.10
CA ILE A 155 -7.30 1.85 -11.99
C ILE A 155 -8.22 2.17 -10.79
N ASP A 156 -9.15 1.28 -10.48
CA ASP A 156 -10.04 1.43 -9.32
C ASP A 156 -9.55 0.67 -8.08
N ALA A 157 -8.63 -0.27 -8.24
CA ALA A 157 -8.12 -1.07 -7.13
C ALA A 157 -7.42 -0.18 -6.09
N PRO A 158 -7.58 -0.46 -4.78
CA PRO A 158 -6.72 0.12 -3.74
C PRO A 158 -5.27 -0.01 -4.18
N THR A 159 -4.49 1.06 -4.05
CA THR A 159 -3.14 1.12 -4.61
C THR A 159 -2.16 1.69 -3.61
N ILE A 160 -0.99 1.07 -3.49
CA ILE A 160 0.15 1.61 -2.75
C ILE A 160 1.38 1.69 -3.65
N VAL A 161 2.04 2.84 -3.65
CA VAL A 161 3.33 3.08 -4.29
C VAL A 161 4.41 3.02 -3.22
N ILE A 162 5.40 2.16 -3.38
CA ILE A 162 6.57 2.03 -2.51
C ILE A 162 7.78 2.51 -3.30
N THR A 163 8.53 3.49 -2.81
CA THR A 163 9.69 4.04 -3.55
C THR A 163 10.85 4.33 -2.61
N GLY A 164 12.09 4.19 -3.12
CA GLY A 164 13.28 4.61 -2.40
C GLY A 164 13.43 6.13 -2.39
N GLU A 165 13.92 6.71 -1.28
CA GLU A 165 14.27 8.12 -1.19
C GLU A 165 15.39 8.51 -2.16
N LEU A 166 16.35 7.61 -2.36
CA LEU A 166 17.55 7.82 -3.17
C LEU A 166 17.42 7.24 -4.59
N ASP A 167 16.24 6.73 -4.98
CA ASP A 167 15.99 6.20 -6.32
C ASP A 167 16.28 7.28 -7.39
N GLN A 168 17.30 7.03 -8.22
CA GLN A 168 17.71 7.92 -9.32
C GLN A 168 17.06 7.55 -10.66
N VAL A 169 16.45 6.37 -10.76
CA VAL A 169 15.80 5.86 -11.98
C VAL A 169 14.37 6.40 -12.03
N ASP A 170 13.55 6.01 -11.05
CA ASP A 170 12.15 6.35 -10.94
C ASP A 170 11.94 7.24 -9.72
N ARG A 171 12.54 8.44 -9.78
CA ARG A 171 12.61 9.40 -8.67
C ARG A 171 11.25 9.67 -8.02
N VAL A 172 11.24 9.82 -6.70
CA VAL A 172 10.04 10.16 -5.90
C VAL A 172 9.22 11.30 -6.52
N ALA A 173 9.88 12.40 -6.92
CA ALA A 173 9.19 13.54 -7.51
C ALA A 173 8.50 13.20 -8.84
N THR A 174 9.12 12.34 -9.66
CA THR A 174 8.52 11.84 -10.91
C THR A 174 7.27 11.02 -10.58
N LEU A 175 7.35 10.08 -9.64
CA LEU A 175 6.22 9.24 -9.25
C LEU A 175 5.09 10.03 -8.62
N GLN A 176 5.41 11.05 -7.81
CA GLN A 176 4.43 11.96 -7.23
C GLN A 176 3.69 12.75 -8.32
N ALA A 177 4.39 13.27 -9.32
CA ALA A 177 3.78 13.98 -10.43
C ALA A 177 2.99 13.06 -11.36
N GLU A 178 3.45 11.82 -11.54
CA GLU A 178 2.91 10.94 -12.56
C GLU A 178 1.77 10.03 -12.07
N LEU A 179 1.89 9.46 -10.88
CA LEU A 179 0.94 8.47 -10.39
C LEU A 179 -0.15 9.08 -9.51
N MET A 180 0.19 10.00 -8.61
CA MET A 180 -0.77 10.51 -7.61
C MET A 180 -1.94 11.29 -8.22
N PRO A 181 -1.76 12.11 -9.28
CA PRO A 181 -2.90 12.74 -9.95
C PRO A 181 -3.74 11.76 -10.76
N ARG A 182 -3.16 10.65 -11.22
CA ARG A 182 -3.82 9.66 -12.10
C ARG A 182 -4.50 8.54 -11.34
N ILE A 183 -4.04 8.25 -10.12
CA ILE A 183 -4.63 7.29 -9.18
C ILE A 183 -4.87 8.02 -7.85
N PRO A 184 -5.91 8.87 -7.73
CA PRO A 184 -6.07 9.77 -6.59
C PRO A 184 -6.24 9.10 -5.22
N HIS A 185 -6.65 7.84 -5.21
CA HIS A 185 -6.77 7.00 -4.00
C HIS A 185 -5.50 6.20 -3.69
N ALA A 186 -4.46 6.28 -4.53
CA ALA A 186 -3.20 5.64 -4.23
C ALA A 186 -2.50 6.33 -3.06
N ALA A 187 -1.90 5.53 -2.19
CA ALA A 187 -1.01 6.02 -1.16
C ALA A 187 0.45 5.84 -1.57
N MET A 188 1.37 6.63 -1.00
CA MET A 188 2.80 6.52 -1.27
C MET A 188 3.58 6.32 0.03
N HIS A 189 4.51 5.36 0.01
CA HIS A 189 5.45 5.06 1.09
C HIS A 189 6.89 5.24 0.58
N ILE A 190 7.63 6.16 1.19
CA ILE A 190 9.03 6.45 0.83
C ILE A 190 9.93 5.73 1.83
N LEU A 191 10.89 4.95 1.33
CA LEU A 191 11.88 4.21 2.10
C LEU A 191 13.16 5.05 2.25
N PRO A 192 13.51 5.52 3.48
CA PRO A 192 14.68 6.37 3.70
C PRO A 192 15.99 5.68 3.34
N GLY A 193 16.88 6.38 2.65
CA GLY A 193 18.21 5.86 2.28
C GLY A 193 18.23 4.69 1.29
N ILE A 194 17.09 4.36 0.66
CA ILE A 194 16.96 3.22 -0.28
C ILE A 194 16.93 3.73 -1.72
N GLY A 195 17.55 2.98 -2.63
CA GLY A 195 17.54 3.23 -4.08
C GLY A 195 16.41 2.53 -4.83
N HIS A 196 16.69 2.19 -6.09
CA HIS A 196 15.74 1.62 -7.04
C HIS A 196 15.49 0.11 -6.78
N LEU A 197 16.49 -0.62 -6.31
CA LEU A 197 16.37 -2.06 -5.98
C LEU A 197 15.81 -2.26 -4.57
N SER A 198 14.77 -1.50 -4.22
CA SER A 198 14.17 -1.52 -2.88
C SER A 198 13.78 -2.92 -2.36
N PRO A 199 13.29 -3.89 -3.17
CA PRO A 199 13.08 -5.25 -2.68
C PRO A 199 14.36 -5.96 -2.20
N LEU A 200 15.52 -5.56 -2.71
CA LEU A 200 16.83 -6.15 -2.41
C LEU A 200 17.57 -5.36 -1.33
N GLU A 201 17.43 -4.03 -1.32
CA GLU A 201 18.10 -3.15 -0.36
C GLU A 201 17.41 -3.15 1.02
N ALA A 202 16.08 -3.30 1.03
CA ALA A 202 15.24 -3.28 2.24
C ALA A 202 14.10 -4.32 2.19
N PRO A 203 14.40 -5.62 2.02
CA PRO A 203 13.40 -6.67 1.82
C PRO A 203 12.38 -6.75 2.96
N ILE A 204 12.82 -6.57 4.21
CA ILE A 204 11.96 -6.66 5.40
C ILE A 204 10.97 -5.49 5.43
N GLU A 205 11.44 -4.27 5.16
CA GLU A 205 10.62 -3.06 5.13
C GLU A 205 9.59 -3.13 4.00
N VAL A 206 10.00 -3.51 2.79
CA VAL A 206 9.10 -3.69 1.65
C VAL A 206 8.03 -4.74 1.98
N ALA A 207 8.42 -5.92 2.46
CA ALA A 207 7.48 -6.97 2.85
C ALA A 207 6.53 -6.50 3.97
N ARG A 208 7.01 -5.72 4.95
CA ARG A 208 6.19 -5.14 6.02
C ARG A 208 5.16 -4.15 5.49
N VAL A 209 5.51 -3.34 4.50
CA VAL A 209 4.57 -2.39 3.87
C VAL A 209 3.52 -3.16 3.07
N ILE A 210 3.92 -4.15 2.27
CA ILE A 210 3.00 -4.99 1.51
C ILE A 210 2.05 -5.75 2.45
N ALA A 211 2.57 -6.40 3.49
CA ALA A 211 1.74 -7.15 4.44
C ALA A 211 0.70 -6.26 5.13
N ARG A 212 1.07 -5.03 5.53
CA ARG A 212 0.11 -4.06 6.10
C ARG A 212 -0.96 -3.66 5.11
N PHE A 213 -0.60 -3.47 3.84
CA PHE A 213 -1.53 -3.13 2.78
C PHE A 213 -2.52 -4.28 2.50
N VAL A 214 -2.02 -5.52 2.40
CA VAL A 214 -2.87 -6.71 2.20
C VAL A 214 -3.83 -6.91 3.38
N ALA A 215 -3.33 -6.83 4.62
CA ALA A 215 -4.18 -6.95 5.81
C ALA A 215 -5.28 -5.87 5.85
N ALA A 216 -4.99 -4.64 5.39
CA ALA A 216 -5.98 -3.57 5.32
C ALA A 216 -7.06 -3.87 4.27
N ILE A 217 -6.70 -4.47 3.13
CA ILE A 217 -7.65 -4.92 2.10
C ILE A 217 -8.54 -6.07 2.62
N GLU A 218 -7.97 -7.02 3.35
CA GLU A 218 -8.73 -8.14 3.91
C GLU A 218 -9.77 -7.68 4.94
N ASN A 219 -9.47 -6.60 5.66
CA ASN A 219 -10.35 -5.99 6.65
C ASN A 219 -11.40 -5.02 6.07
N LYS A 220 -11.61 -5.00 4.73
CA LYS A 220 -12.60 -4.15 4.02
C LYS A 220 -14.02 -4.18 4.61
N SER A 221 -14.41 -5.24 5.32
CA SER A 221 -15.74 -5.36 5.95
C SER A 221 -15.99 -4.36 7.10
N ALA A 222 -14.98 -3.64 7.59
CA ALA A 222 -15.12 -2.65 8.66
C ALA A 222 -14.77 -1.21 8.22
N VAL A 223 -14.52 -0.98 6.93
CA VAL A 223 -13.89 0.27 6.47
C VAL A 223 -14.91 1.40 6.34
N CYS A 224 -14.79 2.40 7.22
CA CYS A 224 -15.53 3.64 7.14
C CYS A 224 -15.00 4.50 5.98
N SER A 225 -15.80 4.69 4.93
CA SER A 225 -15.47 5.48 3.75
C SER A 225 -15.51 7.01 3.99
N THR A 226 -16.24 7.45 5.02
CA THR A 226 -16.27 8.85 5.47
C THR A 226 -15.97 8.95 6.98
N PRO A 227 -15.48 10.10 7.48
CA PRO A 227 -15.25 10.29 8.93
C PRO A 227 -16.51 10.10 9.76
N GLU A 228 -17.68 10.50 9.26
CA GLU A 228 -18.98 10.39 9.95
C GLU A 228 -19.39 8.93 10.19
N GLN A 229 -18.91 8.00 9.38
CA GLN A 229 -19.21 6.58 9.55
C GLN A 229 -18.47 5.98 10.74
N VAL A 230 -17.33 6.55 11.15
CA VAL A 230 -16.50 5.97 12.22
C VAL A 230 -17.23 5.95 13.57
N PRO A 231 -17.87 7.04 14.05
CA PRO A 231 -18.62 6.98 15.30
C PRO A 231 -19.82 6.04 15.23
N ILE A 232 -20.48 5.93 14.08
CA ILE A 232 -21.62 5.02 13.87
C ILE A 232 -21.16 3.56 13.95
N ALA A 233 -20.04 3.23 13.29
CA ALA A 233 -19.45 1.90 13.35
C ALA A 233 -18.92 1.58 14.75
N PHE A 234 -18.35 2.58 15.44
CA PHE A 234 -17.92 2.45 16.82
C PHE A 234 -19.08 2.14 17.77
N ASP A 235 -20.21 2.84 17.65
CA ASP A 235 -21.44 2.56 18.41
C ASP A 235 -21.89 1.12 18.19
N ALA A 236 -21.99 0.70 16.93
CA ALA A 236 -22.44 -0.64 16.59
C ALA A 236 -21.54 -1.72 17.21
N ALA A 237 -20.21 -1.55 17.11
CA ALA A 237 -19.24 -2.49 17.66
C ALA A 237 -19.26 -2.52 19.20
N LEU A 238 -19.34 -1.35 19.85
CA LEU A 238 -19.42 -1.25 21.31
C LEU A 238 -20.69 -1.90 21.85
N ASN A 239 -21.83 -1.57 21.24
CA ASN A 239 -23.14 -2.05 21.68
C ASN A 239 -23.31 -3.56 21.44
N ALA A 240 -22.62 -4.11 20.44
CA ALA A 240 -22.56 -5.55 20.18
C ALA A 240 -21.60 -6.31 21.12
N GLY A 241 -20.74 -5.60 21.86
CA GLY A 241 -19.68 -6.22 22.65
C GLY A 241 -18.53 -6.78 21.80
N ASP A 242 -18.35 -6.29 20.58
CA ASP A 242 -17.35 -6.76 19.63
C ASP A 242 -16.03 -5.99 19.77
N LEU A 243 -15.12 -6.55 20.58
CA LEU A 243 -13.83 -5.95 20.85
C LEU A 243 -12.94 -5.85 19.62
N ASP A 244 -12.99 -6.81 18.70
CA ASP A 244 -12.09 -6.83 17.55
C ASP A 244 -12.54 -5.81 16.51
N SER A 245 -13.86 -5.66 16.29
CA SER A 245 -14.40 -4.57 15.47
C SER A 245 -14.10 -3.19 16.04
N LEU A 246 -14.18 -3.01 17.38
CA LEU A 246 -13.80 -1.76 18.04
C LEU A 246 -12.33 -1.41 17.80
N LEU A 247 -11.43 -2.38 18.00
CA LEU A 247 -10.00 -2.17 17.76
C LEU A 247 -9.72 -1.82 16.31
N GLY A 248 -10.48 -2.40 15.37
CA GLY A 248 -10.40 -2.08 13.94
C GLY A 248 -10.75 -0.63 13.59
N MET A 249 -11.48 0.09 14.46
CA MET A 249 -11.79 1.52 14.28
C MET A 249 -10.65 2.45 14.64
N PHE A 250 -9.58 1.96 15.29
CA PHE A 250 -8.43 2.77 15.67
C PHE A 250 -7.30 2.66 14.65
N SER A 251 -6.59 3.77 14.44
CA SER A 251 -5.29 3.77 13.81
C SER A 251 -4.28 2.96 14.64
N ASN A 252 -3.29 2.36 13.98
CA ASN A 252 -2.14 1.74 14.65
C ASN A 252 -1.31 2.74 15.48
N LYS A 253 -1.47 4.04 15.24
CA LYS A 253 -0.83 5.13 15.99
C LYS A 253 -1.79 5.87 16.91
N ALA A 254 -2.94 5.26 17.21
CA ALA A 254 -3.99 5.95 17.93
C ALA A 254 -3.56 6.33 19.36
N THR A 255 -4.05 7.48 19.81
CA THR A 255 -3.98 7.93 21.19
C THR A 255 -5.39 8.10 21.73
N MET A 256 -5.67 7.55 22.91
CA MET A 256 -6.98 7.66 23.56
C MET A 256 -6.83 8.09 25.01
N ARG A 257 -7.59 9.11 25.41
CA ARG A 257 -7.81 9.43 26.82
C ARG A 257 -8.85 8.45 27.37
N MET A 258 -8.44 7.66 28.35
CA MET A 258 -9.29 6.70 29.06
C MET A 258 -10.18 7.40 30.07
N THR A 259 -11.25 6.73 30.51
CA THR A 259 -12.19 7.26 31.50
C THR A 259 -11.56 7.45 32.89
N ASP A 260 -10.49 6.72 33.21
CA ASP A 260 -9.69 6.91 34.44
C ASP A 260 -8.68 8.07 34.34
N GLY A 261 -8.70 8.82 33.23
CA GLY A 261 -7.81 9.94 32.96
C GLY A 261 -6.43 9.55 32.42
N LYS A 262 -6.08 8.26 32.35
CA LYS A 262 -4.84 7.82 31.72
C LYS A 262 -4.91 7.97 30.20
N VAL A 263 -3.74 8.06 29.57
CA VAL A 263 -3.62 8.12 28.13
C VAL A 263 -3.04 6.80 27.64
N ALA A 264 -3.79 6.09 26.80
CA ALA A 264 -3.26 4.98 26.02
C ALA A 264 -2.69 5.55 24.73
N GLN A 265 -1.36 5.52 24.59
CA GLN A 265 -0.65 6.06 23.45
C GLN A 265 0.08 4.94 22.72
N GLU A 266 -0.21 4.75 21.43
CA GLU A 266 0.56 3.87 20.52
C GLU A 266 0.77 2.44 21.05
N SER A 267 -0.11 1.98 21.96
CA SER A 267 -0.06 0.69 22.62
C SER A 267 -1.37 -0.06 22.37
N PRO A 268 -1.39 -0.98 21.38
CA PRO A 268 -2.56 -1.80 21.10
C PRO A 268 -3.03 -2.60 22.32
N ALA A 269 -2.11 -2.98 23.21
CA ALA A 269 -2.42 -3.69 24.44
C ALA A 269 -3.21 -2.81 25.42
N ASP A 270 -2.84 -1.55 25.59
CA ASP A 270 -3.53 -0.64 26.52
C ASP A 270 -4.92 -0.25 26.00
N LEU A 271 -5.03 0.02 24.69
CA LEU A 271 -6.33 0.23 24.03
C LEU A 271 -7.23 -1.00 24.20
N ARG A 272 -6.72 -2.19 23.91
CA ARG A 272 -7.45 -3.45 24.08
C ARG A 272 -7.90 -3.64 25.53
N ASN A 273 -7.01 -3.42 26.49
CA ASN A 273 -7.32 -3.58 27.91
C ASN A 273 -8.40 -2.59 28.38
N GLY A 274 -8.36 -1.33 27.95
CA GLY A 274 -9.39 -0.35 28.33
C GLY A 274 -10.73 -0.61 27.69
N LEU A 275 -10.76 -0.91 26.38
CA LEU A 275 -11.99 -1.24 25.67
C LEU A 275 -12.61 -2.53 26.22
N ALA A 276 -11.81 -3.57 26.48
CA ALA A 276 -12.29 -4.80 27.12
C ALA A 276 -12.91 -4.54 28.49
N ARG A 277 -12.32 -3.65 29.31
CA ARG A 277 -12.90 -3.24 30.60
C ARG A 277 -14.24 -2.54 30.41
N LEU A 278 -14.33 -1.61 29.47
CA LEU A 278 -15.57 -0.89 29.16
C LEU A 278 -16.68 -1.86 28.75
N LEU A 279 -16.37 -2.86 27.93
CA LEU A 279 -17.34 -3.88 27.49
C LEU A 279 -17.90 -4.74 28.64
N THR A 280 -17.18 -4.89 29.75
CA THR A 280 -17.71 -5.63 30.92
C THR A 280 -18.93 -4.94 31.55
N LEU A 281 -19.08 -3.63 31.34
CA LEU A 281 -20.23 -2.83 31.80
C LEU A 281 -21.45 -2.94 30.88
N ARG A 282 -21.35 -3.70 29.78
CA ARG A 282 -22.39 -3.82 28.72
C ARG A 282 -22.98 -2.46 28.31
N PRO A 283 -22.11 -1.51 27.92
CA PRO A 283 -22.55 -0.16 27.61
C PRO A 283 -23.48 -0.14 26.40
N ARG A 284 -24.34 0.87 26.35
CA ARG A 284 -25.02 1.34 25.15
C ARG A 284 -24.61 2.77 24.87
N LEU A 285 -23.76 2.95 23.87
CA LEU A 285 -23.30 4.24 23.39
C LEU A 285 -24.12 4.66 22.16
N HIS A 286 -24.39 5.95 22.09
CA HIS A 286 -24.88 6.62 20.90
C HIS A 286 -24.07 7.89 20.67
N ASN A 287 -23.48 8.03 19.49
CA ASN A 287 -22.78 9.22 19.04
C ASN A 287 -23.62 9.95 17.98
N GLU A 288 -23.76 11.27 18.13
CA GLU A 288 -24.38 12.17 17.16
C GLU A 288 -23.33 13.14 16.61
N VAL A 289 -22.94 12.97 15.35
CA VAL A 289 -21.93 13.81 14.70
C VAL A 289 -22.51 15.19 14.39
N ARG A 290 -21.88 16.24 14.93
CA ARG A 290 -22.30 17.63 14.73
C ARG A 290 -21.58 18.31 13.58
N ARG A 291 -20.28 18.05 13.46
CA ARG A 291 -19.43 18.72 12.48
C ARG A 291 -18.23 17.87 12.17
N VAL A 292 -17.89 17.86 10.89
CA VAL A 292 -16.64 17.29 10.38
C VAL A 292 -15.88 18.37 9.63
N LEU A 293 -14.60 18.52 9.95
CA LEU A 293 -13.66 19.35 9.21
C LEU A 293 -12.58 18.43 8.64
N THR A 294 -12.45 18.37 7.32
CA THR A 294 -11.47 17.50 6.66
C THR A 294 -10.33 18.29 6.02
N SER A 295 -9.12 17.76 6.09
CA SER A 295 -7.95 18.23 5.36
C SER A 295 -7.14 17.03 4.89
N SER A 296 -7.14 16.77 3.58
CA SER A 296 -6.48 15.62 2.95
C SER A 296 -6.86 14.29 3.61
N ASN A 297 -5.95 13.68 4.38
CA ASN A 297 -6.12 12.40 5.05
C ASN A 297 -6.43 12.54 6.55
N ILE A 298 -6.71 13.75 7.06
CA ILE A 298 -7.05 14.01 8.46
C ILE A 298 -8.44 14.63 8.55
N ALA A 299 -9.21 14.24 9.57
CA ALA A 299 -10.49 14.84 9.90
C ALA A 299 -10.57 15.17 11.38
N LEU A 300 -11.16 16.33 11.70
CA LEU A 300 -11.61 16.68 13.04
C LEU A 300 -13.13 16.46 13.10
N VAL A 301 -13.57 15.59 14.01
CA VAL A 301 -14.98 15.26 14.20
C VAL A 301 -15.42 15.74 15.58
N LEU A 302 -16.42 16.61 15.61
CA LEU A 302 -17.11 17.02 16.83
C LEU A 302 -18.43 16.26 16.90
N LEU A 303 -18.68 15.63 18.03
CA LEU A 303 -19.88 14.83 18.26
C LEU A 303 -20.37 15.01 19.70
N ASP A 304 -21.67 14.84 19.88
CA ASP A 304 -22.27 14.63 21.20
C ASP A 304 -22.47 13.13 21.39
N TRP A 305 -22.37 12.66 22.64
CA TRP A 305 -22.54 11.25 22.95
C TRP A 305 -23.42 11.03 24.17
N THR A 306 -24.12 9.90 24.18
CA THR A 306 -24.89 9.40 25.31
C THR A 306 -24.46 7.98 25.60
N LEU A 307 -24.02 7.71 26.83
CA LEU A 307 -23.56 6.41 27.30
C LEU A 307 -24.47 5.92 28.41
N ASN A 308 -25.11 4.77 28.17
CA ASN A 308 -25.89 4.06 29.18
C ASN A 308 -25.10 2.84 29.67
N VAL A 309 -24.87 2.74 30.97
CA VAL A 309 -24.20 1.58 31.59
C VAL A 309 -25.08 0.97 32.67
N THR A 310 -25.10 -0.37 32.74
CA THR A 310 -25.80 -1.09 33.81
C THR A 310 -24.80 -1.39 34.93
N LEU A 311 -25.04 -0.83 36.11
CA LEU A 311 -24.20 -1.08 37.29
C LEU A 311 -24.46 -2.47 37.89
N PRO A 312 -23.54 -3.01 38.73
CA PRO A 312 -23.71 -4.32 39.36
C PRO A 312 -24.98 -4.48 40.21
N ASP A 313 -25.57 -3.36 40.67
CA ASP A 313 -26.83 -3.34 41.41
C ASP A 313 -28.08 -3.38 40.51
N GLY A 314 -27.89 -3.46 39.19
CA GLY A 314 -28.95 -3.52 38.17
C GLY A 314 -29.53 -2.15 37.79
N LYS A 315 -29.03 -1.05 38.34
CA LYS A 315 -29.48 0.30 37.95
C LYS A 315 -28.78 0.75 36.67
N GLU A 316 -29.54 1.40 35.80
CA GLU A 316 -29.00 2.08 34.63
C GLU A 316 -28.50 3.47 35.03
N HIS A 317 -27.30 3.80 34.59
CA HIS A 317 -26.71 5.13 34.70
C HIS A 317 -26.48 5.69 33.29
N GLU A 318 -27.03 6.87 33.04
CA GLU A 318 -26.85 7.59 31.78
C GLU A 318 -25.87 8.75 31.98
N GLU A 319 -24.85 8.79 31.15
CA GLU A 319 -23.91 9.89 31.03
C GLU A 319 -24.00 10.50 29.63
N HIS A 320 -23.71 11.80 29.53
CA HIS A 320 -23.64 12.50 28.26
C HIS A 320 -22.44 13.43 28.23
N GLY A 321 -21.95 13.70 27.03
CA GLY A 321 -20.85 14.62 26.83
C GLY A 321 -20.67 15.03 25.37
N THR A 322 -19.69 15.90 25.16
CA THR A 322 -19.23 16.29 23.82
C THR A 322 -17.80 15.84 23.67
N ALA A 323 -17.49 15.16 22.56
CA ALA A 323 -16.16 14.73 22.24
C ALA A 323 -15.63 15.46 21.00
N THR A 324 -14.32 15.66 20.99
CA THR A 324 -13.57 16.04 19.79
C THR A 324 -12.62 14.90 19.47
N GLN A 325 -12.77 14.36 18.28
CA GLN A 325 -11.97 13.24 17.78
C GLN A 325 -11.17 13.67 16.55
N VAL A 326 -9.95 13.18 16.44
CA VAL A 326 -9.15 13.28 15.21
C VAL A 326 -9.15 11.91 14.56
N MET A 327 -9.44 11.88 13.28
CA MET A 327 -9.42 10.67 12.46
C MET A 327 -8.39 10.80 11.36
N GLU A 328 -7.82 9.68 10.95
CA GLU A 328 -6.96 9.59 9.78
C GLU A 328 -7.54 8.62 8.75
N LYS A 329 -7.31 8.93 7.48
CA LYS A 329 -7.59 8.05 6.36
C LYS A 329 -6.38 7.15 6.12
N GLY A 330 -6.58 5.86 6.33
CA GLY A 330 -5.57 4.83 6.08
C GLY A 330 -5.31 4.62 4.59
N LEU A 331 -4.26 3.85 4.29
CA LEU A 331 -3.83 3.54 2.92
C LEU A 331 -4.87 2.71 2.14
N ASP A 332 -5.80 2.07 2.84
CA ASP A 332 -6.95 1.35 2.29
C ASP A 332 -8.15 2.27 2.00
N GLY A 333 -7.98 3.58 2.17
CA GLY A 333 -9.04 4.58 2.02
C GLY A 333 -10.00 4.66 3.21
N GLY A 334 -9.75 3.90 4.28
CA GLY A 334 -10.61 3.83 5.45
C GLY A 334 -10.29 4.86 6.53
N TRP A 335 -11.31 5.56 7.00
CA TRP A 335 -11.21 6.45 8.16
C TRP A 335 -11.16 5.66 9.47
N ARG A 336 -10.24 6.06 10.36
CA ARG A 336 -10.03 5.46 11.68
C ARG A 336 -9.73 6.55 12.71
N LEU A 337 -10.03 6.28 13.98
CA LEU A 337 -9.68 7.13 15.11
C LEU A 337 -8.16 7.21 15.28
N LEU A 338 -7.60 8.41 15.18
CA LEU A 338 -6.21 8.72 15.48
C LEU A 338 -6.06 9.31 16.88
N ILE A 339 -6.94 10.24 17.27
CA ILE A 339 -6.98 10.79 18.62
C ILE A 339 -8.41 10.73 19.12
N SER A 340 -8.64 10.01 20.21
CA SER A 340 -9.94 9.94 20.89
C SER A 340 -9.86 10.60 22.26
N ASN A 341 -10.60 11.70 22.44
CA ASN A 341 -10.76 12.36 23.72
C ASN A 341 -12.26 12.40 24.08
N PRO A 342 -12.82 11.29 24.59
CA PRO A 342 -14.26 11.16 24.83
C PRO A 342 -14.77 12.15 25.89
N LEU A 343 -13.92 12.55 26.83
CA LEU A 343 -14.26 13.51 27.88
C LEU A 343 -14.22 14.98 27.42
N GLY A 344 -13.77 15.24 26.18
CA GLY A 344 -13.79 16.58 25.59
C GLY A 344 -12.96 17.62 26.35
N LEU A 345 -13.59 18.75 26.67
CA LEU A 345 -12.98 19.95 27.23
C LEU A 345 -12.98 20.02 28.77
N ASN A 346 -13.41 18.96 29.46
CA ASN A 346 -13.47 18.92 30.93
C ASN A 346 -12.11 18.66 31.58
#